data_AF-A0A1B6JHH4-F1
#
_entry.id   AF-A0A1B6JHH4-F1
#
_cell.length_a   1.000
_cell.length_b   1.000
_cell.length_c   1.000
_cell.angle_alpha   90.00
_cell.angle_beta   90.00
_cell.angle_gamma   90.00
#
_symmetry.space_group_name_H-M   'P 1'
#
loop_
_entity.id
_entity.type
_entity.pdbx_description
1 polymer ?
#
loop_
_entity_poly.entity_id
_entity_poly.type
_entity_poly.pdbx_seq_one_letter_code
_entity_poly.pdbx_strand_id
1 'polypeptide(L)'
;FSDEEVITFILMYRDRSYLWNASDPNHKNKNKRHDGLMEMAVSFGIEKQEVEKKIKNLQSQFARERKKEIDSKKTGSGAEDTYKSKWFAYKSLMFLLDKNKPRDTQDSEDEGMAVDSG
;
A
#
# COMPACT_ATOMS: atom_id res chain seq x y z
N PHE A 1 -4.08 16.68 -12.04
CA PHE A 1 -4.26 16.84 -10.59
C PHE A 1 -3.12 17.71 -10.10
N SER A 2 -3.42 18.77 -9.36
CA SER A 2 -2.46 19.54 -8.56
C SER A 2 -1.80 18.66 -7.50
N ASP A 3 -0.77 19.19 -6.84
CA ASP A 3 -0.11 18.47 -5.73
C ASP A 3 -1.11 18.17 -4.61
N GLU A 4 -1.99 19.11 -4.27
CA GLU A 4 -3.05 18.92 -3.26
C GLU A 4 -4.04 17.82 -3.68
N GLU A 5 -4.52 17.83 -4.92
CA GLU A 5 -5.40 16.77 -5.44
C GLU A 5 -4.71 15.40 -5.44
N VAL A 6 -3.40 15.35 -5.71
CA VAL A 6 -2.61 14.12 -5.61
C VAL A 6 -2.52 13.65 -4.16
N ILE A 7 -2.28 14.54 -3.20
CA ILE A 7 -2.26 14.20 -1.77
C ILE A 7 -3.61 13.66 -1.33
N THR A 8 -4.71 14.35 -1.64
CA THR A 8 -6.07 13.88 -1.32
C THR A 8 -6.35 12.51 -1.93
N PHE A 9 -5.93 12.29 -3.18
CA PHE A 9 -6.06 10.99 -3.85
C PHE A 9 -5.31 9.89 -3.11
N ILE A 10 -4.10 10.18 -2.63
CA ILE A 10 -3.28 9.22 -1.88
C ILE A 10 -3.89 8.91 -0.51
N LEU A 11 -4.43 9.91 0.19
CA LEU A 11 -5.08 9.70 1.49
C LEU A 11 -6.33 8.83 1.34
N MET A 12 -7.17 9.13 0.34
CA MET A 12 -8.36 8.32 0.03
C MET A 12 -7.99 6.87 -0.33
N TYR A 13 -6.89 6.67 -1.05
CA TYR A 13 -6.35 5.34 -1.36
C TYR A 13 -5.79 4.63 -0.12
N ARG A 14 -5.08 5.36 0.75
CA ARG A 14 -4.49 4.85 2.00
C ARG A 14 -5.58 4.29 2.94
N ASP A 15 -6.68 5.02 3.10
CA ASP A 15 -7.78 4.63 3.98
C ASP A 15 -8.50 3.36 3.51
N ARG A 16 -8.34 3.01 2.23
CA ARG A 16 -8.87 1.77 1.64
C ARG A 16 -7.80 0.69 1.65
N SER A 17 -7.43 0.22 2.84
CA SER A 17 -6.40 -0.83 3.04
C SER A 17 -6.60 -2.06 2.15
N TYR A 18 -7.84 -2.50 1.95
CA TYR A 18 -8.18 -3.61 1.06
C TYR A 18 -7.76 -3.41 -0.41
N LEU A 19 -7.47 -2.19 -0.85
CA LEU A 19 -6.93 -1.94 -2.20
C LEU A 19 -5.42 -2.20 -2.30
N TRP A 20 -4.66 -2.07 -1.22
CA TRP A 20 -3.19 -2.04 -1.25
C TRP A 20 -2.48 -2.98 -0.27
N ASN A 21 -3.10 -3.28 0.87
CA ASN A 21 -2.58 -4.14 1.92
C ASN A 21 -2.99 -5.60 1.67
N ALA A 22 -2.02 -6.47 1.42
CA ALA A 22 -2.26 -7.90 1.19
C ALA A 22 -2.78 -8.64 2.43
N SER A 23 -2.52 -8.10 3.63
CA SER A 23 -2.97 -8.66 4.91
C SER A 23 -4.37 -8.21 5.31
N ASP A 24 -5.00 -7.29 4.57
CA ASP A 24 -6.40 -6.94 4.79
C ASP A 24 -7.30 -8.13 4.43
N PRO A 25 -8.22 -8.57 5.31
CA PRO A 25 -9.12 -9.69 5.04
C PRO A 25 -9.94 -9.53 3.75
N ASN A 26 -10.23 -8.29 3.37
CA ASN A 26 -10.98 -7.97 2.16
C ASN A 26 -10.09 -7.76 0.93
N HIS A 27 -8.76 -7.92 1.03
CA HIS A 27 -7.87 -7.71 -0.09
C HIS A 27 -8.20 -8.59 -1.29
N LYS A 28 -8.74 -9.79 -1.06
CA LYS A 28 -9.17 -10.73 -2.11
C LYS A 28 -10.63 -10.54 -2.53
N ASN A 29 -11.40 -9.69 -1.84
CA ASN A 29 -12.80 -9.41 -2.15
C ASN A 29 -12.91 -8.50 -3.38
N LYS A 30 -13.17 -9.09 -4.55
CA LYS A 30 -13.26 -8.37 -5.83
C LYS A 30 -14.32 -7.26 -5.83
N ASN A 31 -15.47 -7.50 -5.19
CA ASN A 31 -16.56 -6.52 -5.14
C ASN A 31 -16.16 -5.31 -4.29
N LYS A 32 -15.64 -5.54 -3.07
CA LYS A 32 -15.19 -4.44 -2.21
C LYS A 32 -14.08 -3.61 -2.86
N ARG A 33 -13.17 -4.26 -3.58
CA ARG A 33 -12.14 -3.55 -4.36
C ARG A 33 -12.74 -2.74 -5.50
N HIS A 34 -13.68 -3.29 -6.24
CA HIS A 34 -14.39 -2.59 -7.30
C HIS A 34 -15.08 -1.35 -6.75
N ASP A 35 -15.86 -1.50 -5.68
CA ASP A 35 -16.61 -0.41 -5.04
C ASP A 35 -15.66 0.68 -4.55
N GLY A 36 -14.57 0.32 -3.88
CA GLY A 36 -13.57 1.29 -3.42
C GLY A 36 -12.91 2.07 -4.55
N LEU A 37 -12.68 1.46 -5.71
CA LEU A 37 -12.16 2.17 -6.89
C LEU A 37 -13.22 3.05 -7.55
N MET A 38 -14.49 2.61 -7.57
CA MET A 38 -15.61 3.41 -8.07
C MET A 38 -15.88 4.63 -7.19
N GLU A 39 -15.81 4.51 -5.86
CA GLU A 39 -15.92 5.65 -4.94
C GLU A 39 -14.85 6.71 -5.20
N MET A 40 -13.61 6.27 -5.44
CA MET A 40 -12.52 7.17 -5.83
C MET A 40 -12.80 7.81 -7.20
N ALA A 41 -13.29 7.03 -8.17
CA ALA A 41 -13.64 7.53 -9.49
C ALA A 41 -14.69 8.65 -9.41
N VAL A 42 -15.76 8.43 -8.64
CA VAL A 42 -16.81 9.43 -8.38
C VAL A 42 -16.26 10.67 -7.68
N SER A 43 -15.44 10.49 -6.63
CA SER A 43 -14.92 11.62 -5.84
C SER A 43 -14.00 12.55 -6.63
N PHE A 44 -13.32 12.01 -7.65
CA PHE A 44 -12.41 12.78 -8.50
C PHE A 44 -12.98 13.09 -9.89
N GLY A 45 -14.21 12.66 -10.20
CA GLY A 45 -14.85 12.88 -11.50
C GLY A 45 -14.10 12.24 -12.67
N ILE A 46 -13.47 11.09 -12.45
CA ILE A 46 -12.68 10.35 -13.46
C ILE A 46 -13.19 8.92 -13.61
N GLU A 47 -12.73 8.21 -14.64
CA GLU A 47 -13.10 6.80 -14.81
C GLU A 47 -12.33 5.89 -13.85
N LYS A 48 -12.92 4.72 -13.52
CA LYS A 48 -12.25 3.69 -12.71
C LYS A 48 -10.89 3.28 -13.31
N GLN A 49 -10.80 3.14 -14.63
CA GLN A 49 -9.55 2.81 -15.32
C GLN A 49 -8.48 3.90 -15.09
N GLU A 50 -8.88 5.16 -15.03
CA GLU A 50 -7.98 6.28 -14.74
C GLU A 50 -7.50 6.28 -13.29
N VAL A 51 -8.37 5.92 -12.33
CA VAL A 51 -7.98 5.67 -10.94
C VAL A 51 -6.89 4.59 -10.86
N GLU A 52 -7.12 3.44 -11.50
CA GLU A 52 -6.16 2.33 -11.53
C GLU A 52 -4.82 2.73 -12.15
N LYS A 53 -4.86 3.44 -13.28
CA LYS A 53 -3.67 4.00 -13.94
C LYS A 53 -2.92 4.97 -13.03
N LYS A 54 -3.64 5.83 -12.31
CA LYS A 54 -3.04 6.82 -11.41
C LYS A 54 -2.39 6.17 -10.19
N ILE A 55 -3.05 5.17 -9.59
CA ILE A 55 -2.45 4.34 -8.52
C ILE A 55 -1.15 3.70 -9.02
N LYS A 56 -1.17 3.05 -10.19
CA LYS A 56 0.02 2.38 -10.76
C LYS A 56 1.17 3.36 -11.00
N ASN A 57 0.89 4.56 -11.51
CA ASN A 57 1.89 5.60 -11.74
C ASN A 57 2.52 6.09 -10.42
N LEU A 58 1.69 6.35 -9.40
CA LEU A 58 2.15 6.76 -8.07
C LEU A 58 3.03 5.69 -7.42
N GLN A 59 2.61 4.42 -7.46
CA GLN A 59 3.39 3.29 -6.95
C GLN A 59 4.73 3.15 -7.67
N SER A 60 4.73 3.29 -9.00
CA SER A 60 5.95 3.18 -9.80
C SER A 60 6.93 4.31 -9.50
N GLN A 61 6.45 5.54 -9.33
CA GLN A 61 7.30 6.67 -8.95
C GLN A 61 7.84 6.51 -7.53
N PHE A 62 7.00 6.09 -6.58
CA PHE A 62 7.44 5.79 -5.21
C PHE A 62 8.54 4.73 -5.19
N ALA A 63 8.41 3.64 -5.94
CA ALA A 63 9.43 2.60 -6.02
C ALA A 63 10.77 3.12 -6.54
N ARG A 64 10.76 4.01 -7.54
CA ARG A 64 11.98 4.66 -8.08
C ARG A 64 12.63 5.57 -7.04
N GLU A 65 11.85 6.42 -6.38
CA GLU A 65 12.34 7.32 -5.34
C GLU A 65 12.92 6.54 -4.15
N ARG A 66 12.24 5.46 -3.75
CA ARG A 66 12.72 4.58 -2.68
C ARG A 66 14.01 3.87 -3.05
N LYS A 67 14.14 3.42 -4.29
CA LYS A 67 15.38 2.78 -4.78
C LYS A 67 16.56 3.73 -4.70
N LYS A 68 16.41 5.00 -5.12
CA LYS A 68 17.47 6.02 -4.99
C LYS A 68 17.92 6.21 -3.54
N GLU A 69 16.95 6.31 -2.61
CA GLU A 69 17.26 6.47 -1.18
C GLU A 69 18.00 5.24 -0.62
N ILE A 70 17.59 4.02 -0.97
CA ILE A 70 18.28 2.79 -0.57
C ILE A 70 19.69 2.72 -1.16
N ASP A 71 19.82 2.99 -2.46
CA ASP A 71 21.11 2.87 -3.16
C ASP A 71 22.12 3.90 -2.64
N SER A 72 21.69 5.13 -2.31
CA SER A 72 22.58 6.14 -1.69
C SER A 72 23.12 5.74 -0.31
N LYS A 73 22.43 4.85 0.42
CA LYS A 73 22.88 4.35 1.73
C LYS A 73 23.93 3.25 1.57
N LYS A 74 23.97 2.57 0.42
CA LYS A 74 24.85 1.42 0.17
C LYS A 74 26.24 1.82 -0.34
N THR A 75 26.37 2.99 -0.98
CA THR A 75 27.59 3.37 -1.71
C THR A 75 28.73 3.92 -0.85
N GLY A 76 28.63 3.88 0.49
CA GLY A 76 29.75 4.24 1.39
C GLY A 76 30.22 5.69 1.29
N SER A 77 29.47 6.56 0.60
CA SER A 77 29.68 8.00 0.58
C SER A 77 29.43 8.52 1.99
N GLY A 78 30.34 9.35 2.53
CA GLY A 78 30.31 9.81 3.93
C GLY A 78 28.92 10.32 4.37
N ALA A 79 28.65 10.26 5.68
CA ALA A 79 27.34 10.45 6.32
C ALA A 79 26.50 11.69 5.89
N GLU A 80 27.11 12.64 5.17
CA GLU A 80 26.50 13.86 4.62
C GLU A 80 25.73 13.66 3.30
N ASP A 81 25.97 12.57 2.53
CA ASP A 81 25.54 12.48 1.12
C ASP A 81 24.38 11.49 0.85
N THR A 82 23.54 11.23 1.86
CA THR A 82 22.39 10.31 1.70
C THR A 82 21.24 10.98 0.96
N TYR A 83 20.83 10.40 -0.18
CA TYR A 83 19.70 10.90 -0.96
C TYR A 83 18.41 10.83 -0.14
N LYS A 84 17.76 11.99 0.04
CA LYS A 84 16.41 12.10 0.58
C LYS A 84 15.48 12.55 -0.53
N SER A 85 14.44 11.78 -0.82
CA SER A 85 13.47 12.16 -1.85
C SER A 85 12.83 13.50 -1.53
N LYS A 86 12.89 14.43 -2.49
CA LYS A 86 12.22 15.74 -2.44
C LYS A 86 10.82 15.68 -3.09
N TRP A 87 10.37 14.51 -3.52
CA TRP A 87 9.07 14.38 -4.17
C TRP A 87 7.94 14.59 -3.15
N PHE A 88 7.06 15.55 -3.41
CA PHE A 88 6.02 16.00 -2.47
C PHE A 88 5.12 14.86 -1.97
N ALA A 89 4.85 13.85 -2.80
CA ALA A 89 3.99 12.72 -2.47
C ALA A 89 4.71 11.56 -1.76
N TYR A 90 6.05 11.59 -1.66
CA TYR A 90 6.83 10.46 -1.18
C TYR A 90 6.44 10.04 0.24
N LYS A 91 6.36 11.00 1.16
CA LYS A 91 5.95 10.75 2.56
C LYS A 91 4.54 10.17 2.64
N SER A 92 3.62 10.68 1.84
CA SER A 92 2.22 10.23 1.84
C SER A 92 2.05 8.80 1.33
N LEU A 93 3.01 8.27 0.57
CA LEU A 93 3.01 6.88 0.06
C LEU A 93 3.79 5.89 0.93
N MET A 94 4.39 6.33 2.06
CA MET A 94 5.19 5.45 2.91
C MET A 94 4.42 4.27 3.51
N PHE A 95 3.09 4.35 3.63
CA PHE A 95 2.24 3.23 4.08
C PHE A 95 2.36 2.00 3.18
N LEU A 96 2.77 2.15 1.91
CA LEU A 96 2.98 1.03 1.00
C LEU A 96 4.13 0.11 1.43
N LEU A 97 5.00 0.57 2.34
CA LEU A 97 6.05 -0.27 2.92
C LEU A 97 5.49 -1.35 3.85
N ASP A 98 4.29 -1.16 4.40
CA ASP A 98 3.63 -2.14 5.28
C ASP A 98 3.06 -3.35 4.51
N LYS A 99 3.10 -3.33 3.16
CA LYS A 99 2.50 -4.34 2.27
C LYS A 99 3.02 -5.78 2.48
N ASN A 100 4.19 -5.96 3.08
CA ASN A 100 4.89 -7.24 3.20
C ASN A 100 5.10 -7.72 4.65
N LYS A 101 4.39 -7.15 5.65
CA LYS A 101 4.47 -7.73 7.00
C LYS A 101 3.81 -9.13 6.97
N PRO A 102 4.54 -10.21 7.31
CA PRO A 102 3.96 -11.54 7.40
C PRO A 102 2.71 -11.46 8.30
N ARG A 103 1.62 -12.06 7.84
CA ARG A 103 0.43 -12.23 8.69
C ARG A 103 0.81 -13.31 9.71
N ASP A 104 0.85 -12.98 11.00
CA ASP A 104 0.96 -14.01 12.03
C ASP A 104 -0.21 -14.98 11.80
N THR A 105 0.10 -16.17 11.32
CA THR A 105 -0.86 -17.27 11.26
C THR A 105 -0.95 -17.79 12.69
N GLN A 106 -2.02 -17.45 13.40
CA GLN A 106 -2.42 -18.22 14.56
C GLN A 106 -2.77 -19.62 14.07
N ASP A 107 -1.86 -20.56 14.31
CA ASP A 107 -2.16 -21.98 14.22
C ASP A 107 -3.32 -22.25 15.17
N SER A 108 -4.46 -22.66 14.62
CA SER A 108 -5.56 -23.16 15.43
C SER A 108 -5.19 -24.58 15.83
N GLU A 109 -4.77 -24.76 17.08
CA GLU A 109 -4.62 -26.08 17.69
C GLU A 109 -6.02 -26.71 17.78
N ASP A 110 -6.24 -27.72 16.95
CA ASP A 110 -7.38 -28.64 17.02
C ASP A 110 -7.20 -29.50 18.29
N GLU A 111 -7.66 -29.00 19.44
CA GLU A 111 -7.82 -29.82 20.64
C GLU A 111 -9.00 -30.77 20.44
N GLY A 112 -8.72 -31.92 19.82
CA GLY A 112 -9.62 -33.07 19.80
C GLY A 112 -9.89 -33.58 21.21
N MET A 113 -11.06 -33.24 21.75
CA MET A 113 -11.61 -33.83 22.97
C MET A 113 -11.88 -35.33 22.80
N ALA A 114 -11.24 -36.11 23.68
CA ALA A 114 -11.69 -37.31 24.40
C ALA A 114 -12.56 -38.37 23.69
N VAL A 115 -12.22 -39.66 23.91
CA VAL A 115 -12.97 -40.50 24.87
C VAL A 115 -12.12 -41.70 25.31
N ASP A 116 -11.91 -41.78 26.62
CA ASP A 116 -11.53 -43.00 27.34
C ASP A 116 -12.77 -43.91 27.43
N SER A 117 -12.61 -45.20 27.21
CA SER A 117 -13.65 -46.20 27.43
C SER A 117 -13.00 -47.38 28.14
N GLY A 118 -13.45 -47.59 29.38
CA GLY A 118 -13.06 -48.72 30.23
C GLY A 118 -13.67 -50.04 29.83
#